data_AF-X1S8F0-F1
#
_entry.id   AF-X1S8F0-F1
#
_cell.length_a   1.000
_cell.length_b   1.000
_cell.length_c   1.000
_cell.angle_alpha   90.00
_cell.angle_beta   90.00
_cell.angle_gamma   90.00
#
_symmetry.space_group_name_H-M   'P 1'
#
loop_
_entity.id
_entity.type
_entity.pdbx_description
1 polymer ?
#
loop_
_entity_poly.entity_id
_entity_poly.type
_entity_poly.pdbx_seq_one_letter_code
_entity_poly.pdbx_strand_id
1 'polypeptide(L)'
;GGLTVNLAISVHSHVRLHTREDQQFCITSHCTDSSVQAPSVEELPLDGDLDLLVRIVKFYKPQYGLDIYTRNDAPHGSGLGASSSLLIALSGGLRSLNGSNTSDMDLIRYGADLEAQTIRIPTGKQDYYSAIFGGLNAIWFDVGGDRVESLSYNDELLDELQQRLLLFFTGEARFSGATNWDMLKMYIDQDATALESMKAIKRTALAMREAFINADLDAFADLLNEEWENRKGLAEGVTTERIEELMAAAKANGALAR
;
A
#
# COMPACT_ATOMS: atom_id res chain seq x y z
N GLY A 1 16.44 -10.48 -5.08
CA GLY A 1 15.69 -9.28 -4.68
C GLY A 1 14.55 -8.98 -5.63
N GLY A 2 13.48 -8.41 -5.10
CA GLY A 2 12.34 -7.91 -5.87
C GLY A 2 12.54 -6.46 -6.32
N LEU A 3 11.73 -6.00 -7.26
CA LEU A 3 11.63 -4.60 -7.69
C LEU A 3 10.16 -4.28 -7.90
N THR A 4 9.75 -3.10 -7.47
CA THR A 4 8.44 -2.51 -7.81
C THR A 4 8.62 -1.07 -8.24
N VAL A 5 7.73 -0.59 -9.10
CA VAL A 5 7.59 0.83 -9.44
C VAL A 5 6.21 1.25 -8.97
N ASN A 6 6.12 2.29 -8.15
CA ASN A 6 4.87 2.79 -7.60
C ASN A 6 4.78 4.31 -7.67
N LEU A 7 3.54 4.81 -7.64
CA LEU A 7 3.22 6.22 -7.68
C LEU A 7 2.28 6.54 -6.52
N ALA A 8 2.65 7.50 -5.68
CA ALA A 8 1.72 8.09 -4.72
C ALA A 8 0.76 9.04 -5.45
N ILE A 9 -0.52 8.97 -5.10
CA ILE A 9 -1.59 9.78 -5.69
C ILE A 9 -2.23 10.68 -4.64
N SER A 10 -3.05 11.64 -5.08
CA SER A 10 -3.74 12.62 -4.23
C SER A 10 -4.93 12.06 -3.42
N VAL A 11 -4.89 10.78 -3.06
CA VAL A 11 -5.90 10.09 -2.23
C VAL A 11 -5.24 9.73 -0.91
N HIS A 12 -5.72 10.32 0.20
CA HIS A 12 -4.96 10.34 1.45
C HIS A 12 -5.61 9.51 2.56
N SER A 13 -4.75 9.11 3.50
CA SER A 13 -5.12 8.66 4.83
C SER A 13 -4.85 9.77 5.84
N HIS A 14 -5.82 10.09 6.67
CA HIS A 14 -5.77 11.17 7.64
C HIS A 14 -5.90 10.62 9.06
N VAL A 15 -5.05 11.13 9.94
CA VAL A 15 -5.07 10.85 11.38
C VAL A 15 -5.02 12.16 12.13
N ARG A 16 -5.87 12.31 13.14
CA ARG A 16 -5.81 13.40 14.12
C ARG A 16 -5.64 12.81 15.51
N LEU A 17 -4.69 13.34 16.25
CA LEU A 17 -4.39 12.96 17.62
C LEU A 17 -4.68 14.16 18.53
N HIS A 18 -5.53 13.99 19.53
CA HIS A 18 -5.77 14.98 20.58
C HIS A 18 -5.34 14.39 21.92
N THR A 19 -4.40 15.07 22.59
CA THR A 19 -3.95 14.69 23.93
C THR A 19 -5.01 15.01 24.97
N ARG A 20 -5.20 14.09 25.90
CA ARG A 20 -6.13 14.22 27.02
C ARG A 20 -5.36 14.43 28.32
N GLU A 21 -6.04 14.97 29.32
CA GLU A 21 -5.50 15.11 30.69
C GLU A 21 -5.60 13.80 31.48
N ASP A 22 -6.55 12.92 31.12
CA ASP A 22 -6.68 11.58 31.68
C ASP A 22 -5.81 10.56 30.91
N GLN A 23 -5.86 9.29 31.33
CA GLN A 23 -5.15 8.18 30.69
C GLN A 23 -6.04 7.40 29.70
N GLN A 24 -7.23 7.92 29.40
CA GLN A 24 -8.19 7.21 28.56
C GLN A 24 -7.77 7.27 27.09
N PHE A 25 -8.08 6.20 26.37
CA PHE A 25 -7.89 6.09 24.93
C PHE A 25 -9.23 5.93 24.25
N CYS A 26 -9.49 6.76 23.24
CA CYS A 26 -10.65 6.65 22.36
C CYS A 26 -10.17 6.67 20.91
N ILE A 27 -10.42 5.59 20.18
CA ILE A 27 -10.09 5.48 18.75
C ILE A 27 -11.39 5.44 17.97
N THR A 28 -11.55 6.35 17.02
CA THR A 28 -12.74 6.46 16.16
C THR A 28 -12.31 6.43 14.69
N SER A 29 -12.91 5.51 13.94
CA SER A 29 -12.74 5.40 12.48
C SER A 29 -13.98 5.93 11.79
N HIS A 30 -13.84 7.04 11.06
CA HIS A 30 -14.95 7.65 10.32
C HIS A 30 -15.36 6.86 9.07
N CYS A 31 -14.49 5.98 8.56
CA CYS A 31 -14.79 5.19 7.37
C CYS A 31 -15.63 3.95 7.68
N THR A 32 -15.56 3.45 8.90
CA THR A 32 -16.25 2.22 9.33
C THR A 32 -17.31 2.48 10.39
N ASP A 33 -17.50 3.75 10.80
CA ASP A 33 -18.36 4.17 11.91
C ASP A 33 -18.13 3.36 13.19
N SER A 34 -16.88 2.92 13.41
CA SER A 34 -16.48 2.10 14.55
C SER A 34 -15.69 2.93 15.55
N SER A 35 -15.87 2.64 16.83
CA SER A 35 -15.09 3.25 17.90
C SER A 35 -14.73 2.25 18.98
N VAL A 36 -13.55 2.41 19.57
CA VAL A 36 -13.10 1.64 20.73
C VAL A 36 -12.60 2.59 21.81
N GLN A 37 -12.93 2.29 23.06
CA GLN A 37 -12.52 3.06 24.22
C GLN A 37 -11.95 2.14 25.29
N ALA A 38 -10.89 2.60 25.98
CA ALA A 38 -10.30 1.90 27.10
C ALA A 38 -9.72 2.89 28.12
N PRO A 39 -9.67 2.54 29.41
CA PRO A 39 -9.14 3.42 30.45
C PRO A 39 -7.61 3.55 30.43
N SER A 40 -6.92 2.68 29.69
CA SER A 40 -5.46 2.67 29.51
C SER A 40 -5.07 2.03 28.18
N VAL A 41 -3.81 2.22 27.74
CA VAL A 41 -3.30 1.61 26.49
C VAL A 41 -3.24 0.08 26.60
N GLU A 42 -2.93 -0.45 27.78
CA GLU A 42 -2.87 -1.89 28.05
C GLU A 42 -4.24 -2.56 27.89
N GLU A 43 -5.32 -1.84 28.23
CA GLU A 43 -6.69 -2.35 28.24
C GLU A 43 -7.41 -2.20 26.89
N LEU A 44 -6.79 -1.60 25.87
CA LEU A 44 -7.38 -1.58 24.53
C LEU A 44 -7.61 -3.02 24.01
N PRO A 45 -8.81 -3.38 23.54
CA PRO A 45 -9.10 -4.74 23.09
C PRO A 45 -8.42 -5.02 21.75
N LEU A 46 -7.75 -6.16 21.66
CA LEU A 46 -7.23 -6.72 20.41
C LEU A 46 -8.29 -7.59 19.74
N ASP A 47 -8.07 -7.90 18.46
CA ASP A 47 -8.93 -8.75 17.62
C ASP A 47 -10.36 -8.23 17.41
N GLY A 48 -10.57 -6.91 17.52
CA GLY A 48 -11.83 -6.22 17.18
C GLY A 48 -11.78 -5.50 15.82
N ASP A 49 -12.82 -4.73 15.48
CA ASP A 49 -12.96 -4.04 14.19
C ASP A 49 -11.81 -3.05 13.88
N LEU A 50 -11.17 -2.51 14.92
CA LEU A 50 -10.07 -1.55 14.82
C LEU A 50 -8.72 -2.15 15.27
N ASP A 51 -8.56 -3.47 15.15
CA ASP A 51 -7.38 -4.20 15.66
C ASP A 51 -6.05 -3.60 15.16
N LEU A 52 -5.98 -3.21 13.87
CA LEU A 52 -4.78 -2.56 13.32
C LEU A 52 -4.40 -1.30 14.10
N LEU A 53 -5.37 -0.41 14.33
CA LEU A 53 -5.17 0.86 15.04
C LEU A 53 -4.79 0.61 16.50
N VAL A 54 -5.46 -0.35 17.15
CA VAL A 54 -5.16 -0.73 18.53
C VAL A 54 -3.72 -1.25 18.64
N ARG A 55 -3.29 -2.15 17.75
CA ARG A 55 -1.92 -2.69 17.76
C ARG A 55 -0.87 -1.60 17.58
N ILE A 56 -1.12 -0.64 16.69
CA ILE A 56 -0.23 0.51 16.48
C ILE A 56 -0.12 1.33 17.78
N VAL A 57 -1.24 1.70 18.41
CA VAL A 57 -1.23 2.48 19.65
C VAL A 57 -0.52 1.73 20.78
N LYS A 58 -0.78 0.42 20.93
CA LYS A 58 -0.10 -0.45 21.90
C LYS A 58 1.40 -0.61 21.65
N PHE A 59 1.84 -0.55 20.40
CA PHE A 59 3.24 -0.60 20.05
C PHE A 59 3.98 0.68 20.47
N TYR A 60 3.42 1.85 20.15
CA TYR A 60 4.04 3.13 20.46
C TYR A 60 3.91 3.55 21.93
N LYS A 61 2.92 3.04 22.68
CA LYS A 61 2.71 3.31 24.12
C LYS A 61 2.86 4.80 24.49
N PRO A 62 2.00 5.68 23.94
CA PRO A 62 2.03 7.10 24.27
C PRO A 62 1.80 7.32 25.77
N GLN A 63 2.43 8.35 26.33
CA GLN A 63 2.41 8.65 27.78
C GLN A 63 1.14 9.39 28.25
N TYR A 64 0.30 9.81 27.31
CA TYR A 64 -0.91 10.59 27.53
C TYR A 64 -2.12 9.78 27.06
N GLY A 65 -3.29 10.02 27.66
CA GLY A 65 -4.55 9.61 27.05
C GLY A 65 -4.73 10.30 25.69
N LEU A 66 -5.40 9.63 24.75
CA LEU A 66 -5.58 10.12 23.38
C LEU A 66 -6.98 9.91 22.85
N ASP A 67 -7.51 10.95 22.20
CA ASP A 67 -8.56 10.82 21.19
C ASP A 67 -7.90 10.73 19.80
N ILE A 68 -8.13 9.61 19.13
CA ILE A 68 -7.56 9.28 17.83
C ILE A 68 -8.69 9.20 16.82
N TYR A 69 -8.66 10.06 15.82
CA TYR A 69 -9.63 10.09 14.73
C TYR A 69 -8.95 9.71 13.43
N THR A 70 -9.51 8.72 12.73
CA THR A 70 -8.98 8.26 11.44
C THR A 70 -10.01 8.42 10.33
N ARG A 71 -9.52 8.74 9.13
CA ARG A 71 -10.31 8.83 7.90
C ARG A 71 -9.44 8.46 6.70
N ASN A 72 -10.00 7.77 5.73
CA ASN A 72 -9.42 7.51 4.42
C ASN A 72 -10.30 8.13 3.34
N ASP A 73 -9.68 8.70 2.31
CA ASP A 73 -10.39 9.14 1.11
C ASP A 73 -10.77 7.95 0.21
N ALA A 74 -9.97 6.89 0.22
CA ALA A 74 -10.25 5.65 -0.48
C ALA A 74 -11.17 4.72 0.35
N PRO A 75 -12.14 4.03 -0.28
CA PRO A 75 -12.92 3.01 0.39
C PRO A 75 -12.05 1.80 0.76
N HIS A 76 -12.51 1.03 1.75
CA HIS A 76 -11.88 -0.23 2.14
C HIS A 76 -11.83 -1.20 0.95
N GLY A 77 -10.71 -1.91 0.78
CA GLY A 77 -10.55 -2.87 -0.31
C GLY A 77 -10.37 -2.26 -1.70
N SER A 78 -10.08 -0.96 -1.80
CA SER A 78 -9.84 -0.24 -3.07
C SER A 78 -8.57 -0.67 -3.83
N GLY A 79 -7.65 -1.39 -3.18
CA GLY A 79 -6.35 -1.75 -3.76
C GLY A 79 -5.32 -0.61 -3.78
N LEU A 80 -5.63 0.55 -3.17
CA LEU A 80 -4.74 1.74 -3.14
C LEU A 80 -3.80 1.79 -1.93
N GLY A 81 -3.59 0.67 -1.21
CA GLY A 81 -2.74 0.66 -0.01
C GLY A 81 -3.26 1.52 1.14
N ALA A 82 -4.59 1.72 1.26
CA ALA A 82 -5.21 2.59 2.26
C ALA A 82 -4.94 2.13 3.72
N SER A 83 -4.83 0.82 3.95
CA SER A 83 -4.48 0.25 5.27
C SER A 83 -3.05 0.63 5.67
N SER A 84 -2.09 0.34 4.79
CA SER A 84 -0.67 0.65 4.99
C SER A 84 -0.43 2.16 5.08
N SER A 85 -1.14 2.98 4.28
CA SER A 85 -1.07 4.44 4.36
C SER A 85 -1.60 4.98 5.69
N LEU A 86 -2.72 4.44 6.18
CA LEU A 86 -3.28 4.81 7.49
C LEU A 86 -2.34 4.40 8.63
N LEU A 87 -1.72 3.22 8.53
CA LEU A 87 -0.71 2.76 9.46
C LEU A 87 0.44 3.76 9.56
N ILE A 88 1.01 4.15 8.41
CA ILE A 88 2.13 5.09 8.35
C ILE A 88 1.73 6.46 8.91
N ALA A 89 0.53 6.95 8.58
CA ALA A 89 0.02 8.22 9.12
C ALA A 89 -0.11 8.19 10.65
N LEU A 90 -0.70 7.13 11.23
CA LEU A 90 -0.83 6.99 12.68
C LEU A 90 0.52 6.82 13.36
N SER A 91 1.40 5.99 12.77
CA SER A 91 2.75 5.75 13.26
C SER A 91 3.59 7.03 13.27
N GLY A 92 3.50 7.84 12.21
CA GLY A 92 4.17 9.14 12.12
C GLY A 92 3.66 10.13 13.17
N GLY A 93 2.34 10.19 13.39
CA GLY A 93 1.74 11.01 14.43
C GLY A 93 2.18 10.60 15.85
N LEU A 94 2.15 9.30 16.16
CA LEU A 94 2.57 8.77 17.47
C LEU A 94 4.08 8.90 17.68
N ARG A 95 4.90 8.68 16.64
CA ARG A 95 6.35 8.96 16.66
C ARG A 95 6.61 10.41 17.05
N SER A 96 5.91 11.35 16.41
CA SER A 96 6.06 12.78 16.67
C SER A 96 5.61 13.12 18.09
N LEU A 97 4.48 12.57 18.55
CA LEU A 97 3.96 12.79 19.90
C LEU A 97 4.93 12.31 20.98
N ASN A 98 5.56 11.16 20.77
CA ASN A 98 6.52 10.58 21.72
C ASN A 98 7.92 11.22 21.65
N GLY A 99 8.18 12.09 20.67
CA GLY A 99 9.54 12.62 20.43
C GLY A 99 10.55 11.53 20.07
N SER A 100 10.11 10.46 19.40
CA SER A 100 10.98 9.32 19.04
C SER A 100 11.82 9.63 17.79
N ASN A 101 13.09 9.20 17.79
CA ASN A 101 14.01 9.28 16.65
C ASN A 101 13.91 8.06 15.71
N THR A 102 12.76 7.36 15.69
CA THR A 102 12.53 6.23 14.79
C THR A 102 12.69 6.66 13.33
N SER A 103 13.56 5.98 12.58
CA SER A 103 13.78 6.30 11.16
C SER A 103 12.56 5.94 10.31
N ASP A 104 12.44 6.54 9.12
CA ASP A 104 11.34 6.20 8.20
C ASP A 104 11.39 4.74 7.75
N MET A 105 12.59 4.17 7.57
CA MET A 105 12.75 2.75 7.27
C MET A 105 12.31 1.85 8.43
N ASP A 106 12.52 2.28 9.68
CA ASP A 106 12.00 1.57 10.84
C ASP A 106 10.46 1.64 10.91
N LEU A 107 9.85 2.78 10.54
CA LEU A 107 8.38 2.88 10.44
C LEU A 107 7.82 1.87 9.44
N ILE A 108 8.46 1.70 8.28
CA ILE A 108 8.07 0.70 7.28
C ILE A 108 8.15 -0.70 7.86
N ARG A 109 9.26 -1.03 8.53
CA ARG A 109 9.46 -2.37 9.13
C ARG A 109 8.41 -2.64 10.21
N TYR A 110 8.23 -1.71 11.15
CA TYR A 110 7.24 -1.85 12.21
C TYR A 110 5.83 -1.94 11.64
N GLY A 111 5.54 -1.17 10.59
CA GLY A 111 4.26 -1.25 9.90
C GLY A 111 3.98 -2.60 9.28
N ALA A 112 4.95 -3.15 8.55
CA ALA A 112 4.85 -4.49 7.99
C ALA A 112 4.57 -5.55 9.07
N ASP A 113 5.29 -5.48 10.20
CA ASP A 113 5.13 -6.41 11.32
C ASP A 113 3.77 -6.27 12.02
N LEU A 114 3.27 -5.05 12.20
CA LEU A 114 1.98 -4.77 12.83
C LEU A 114 0.82 -5.19 11.92
N GLU A 115 0.89 -4.88 10.63
CA GLU A 115 -0.13 -5.29 9.66
C GLU A 115 -0.16 -6.81 9.53
N ALA A 116 0.99 -7.48 9.42
CA ALA A 116 1.06 -8.94 9.35
C ALA A 116 0.49 -9.63 10.59
N GLN A 117 0.69 -9.07 11.80
CA GLN A 117 0.06 -9.57 13.02
C GLN A 117 -1.47 -9.40 13.01
N THR A 118 -1.96 -8.31 12.42
CA THR A 118 -3.40 -8.01 12.32
C THR A 118 -4.09 -8.99 11.38
N ILE A 119 -3.57 -9.15 10.16
CA ILE A 119 -4.20 -9.97 9.12
C ILE A 119 -3.77 -11.44 9.16
N ARG A 120 -2.80 -11.78 10.02
CA ARG A 120 -2.27 -13.14 10.27
C ARG A 120 -1.70 -13.83 9.03
N ILE A 121 -1.26 -13.07 8.05
CA ILE A 121 -0.57 -13.52 6.85
C ILE A 121 0.57 -12.55 6.52
N PRO A 122 1.62 -12.98 5.80
CA PRO A 122 2.68 -12.10 5.36
C PRO A 122 2.15 -10.96 4.49
N THR A 123 2.63 -9.75 4.74
CA THR A 123 2.26 -8.54 4.00
C THR A 123 3.30 -8.21 2.93
N GLY A 124 2.85 -7.57 1.85
CA GLY A 124 3.76 -6.84 0.96
C GLY A 124 4.33 -5.62 1.67
N LYS A 125 5.42 -5.05 1.14
CA LYS A 125 6.08 -3.86 1.71
C LYS A 125 5.90 -2.58 0.90
N GLN A 126 5.54 -2.69 -0.37
CA GLN A 126 5.58 -1.58 -1.33
C GLN A 126 4.68 -0.38 -0.95
N ASP A 127 3.53 -0.64 -0.34
CA ASP A 127 2.52 0.39 -0.06
C ASP A 127 3.01 1.37 1.02
N TYR A 128 3.80 0.89 2.00
CA TYR A 128 4.38 1.76 3.05
C TYR A 128 5.37 2.78 2.48
N TYR A 129 6.09 2.42 1.42
CA TYR A 129 7.06 3.32 0.78
C TYR A 129 6.36 4.51 0.13
N SER A 130 5.28 4.30 -0.62
CA SER A 130 4.50 5.41 -1.20
C SER A 130 3.94 6.33 -0.14
N ALA A 131 3.48 5.77 0.99
CA ALA A 131 2.93 6.54 2.10
C ALA A 131 3.98 7.41 2.82
N ILE A 132 5.24 7.01 2.82
CA ILE A 132 6.34 7.78 3.41
C ILE A 132 6.96 8.75 2.42
N PHE A 133 7.38 8.26 1.25
CA PHE A 133 8.25 9.00 0.34
C PHE A 133 7.47 9.84 -0.67
N GLY A 134 6.21 9.49 -0.96
CA GLY A 134 5.42 10.15 -1.99
C GLY A 134 6.03 9.98 -3.39
N GLY A 135 5.41 10.61 -4.40
CA GLY A 135 5.91 10.63 -5.77
C GLY A 135 5.96 9.26 -6.47
N LEU A 136 6.61 9.24 -7.63
CA LEU A 136 6.98 8.08 -8.42
C LEU A 136 8.33 7.52 -7.95
N ASN A 137 8.37 6.26 -7.52
CA ASN A 137 9.59 5.59 -7.07
C ASN A 137 9.74 4.22 -7.70
N ALA A 138 11.00 3.82 -7.87
CA ALA A 138 11.37 2.43 -7.92
C ALA A 138 11.88 1.99 -6.54
N ILE A 139 11.52 0.78 -6.11
CA ILE A 139 11.89 0.23 -4.80
C ILE A 139 12.46 -1.17 -4.98
N TRP A 140 13.71 -1.35 -4.53
CA TRP A 140 14.44 -2.60 -4.60
C TRP A 140 14.38 -3.28 -3.24
N PHE A 141 14.04 -4.56 -3.24
CA PHE A 141 14.05 -5.41 -2.05
C PHE A 141 15.25 -6.35 -2.12
N ASP A 142 16.40 -5.91 -1.64
CA ASP A 142 17.66 -6.64 -1.70
C ASP A 142 18.04 -7.29 -0.38
N VAL A 143 18.97 -8.25 -0.42
CA VAL A 143 19.44 -8.98 0.78
C VAL A 143 20.06 -8.03 1.81
N GLY A 144 20.71 -6.96 1.35
CA GLY A 144 21.32 -5.94 2.21
C GLY A 144 20.34 -4.90 2.77
N GLY A 145 19.06 -5.00 2.43
CA GLY A 145 18.04 -4.02 2.78
C GLY A 145 17.34 -3.44 1.55
N ASP A 146 16.30 -2.69 1.83
CA ASP A 146 15.46 -2.09 0.80
C ASP A 146 16.10 -0.75 0.34
N ARG A 147 16.06 -0.45 -0.95
CA ARG A 147 16.55 0.81 -1.55
C ARG A 147 15.40 1.51 -2.26
N VAL A 148 15.33 2.83 -2.13
CA VAL A 148 14.37 3.69 -2.83
C VAL A 148 15.11 4.57 -3.82
N GLU A 149 14.61 4.67 -5.04
CA GLU A 149 15.08 5.59 -6.06
C GLU A 149 13.89 6.40 -6.54
N SER A 150 13.92 7.70 -6.26
CA SER A 150 12.90 8.61 -6.77
C SER A 150 13.08 8.75 -8.28
N LEU A 151 12.02 8.48 -9.01
CA LEU A 151 11.91 8.74 -10.46
C LEU A 151 11.17 10.07 -10.71
N SER A 152 10.86 10.83 -9.65
CA SER A 152 10.13 12.11 -9.68
C SER A 152 11.05 13.31 -9.89
N TYR A 153 12.10 13.17 -10.71
CA TYR A 153 13.11 14.23 -10.87
C TYR A 153 12.71 15.31 -11.89
N ASN A 154 11.60 15.12 -12.62
CA ASN A 154 11.09 16.05 -13.61
C ASN A 154 9.59 16.30 -13.39
N ASP A 155 9.24 17.54 -13.07
CA ASP A 155 7.84 17.94 -12.90
C ASP A 155 7.04 17.79 -14.21
N GLU A 156 7.66 18.01 -15.38
CA GLU A 156 7.00 17.84 -16.67
C GLU A 156 6.55 16.40 -16.92
N LEU A 157 7.37 15.42 -16.49
CA LEU A 157 7.03 14.00 -16.59
C LEU A 157 5.82 13.67 -15.71
N LEU A 158 5.75 14.22 -14.50
CA LEU A 158 4.63 14.01 -13.59
C LEU A 158 3.36 14.67 -14.13
N ASP A 159 3.46 15.88 -14.68
CA ASP A 159 2.34 16.58 -15.30
C ASP A 159 1.80 15.82 -16.52
N GLU A 160 2.69 15.31 -17.37
CA GLU A 160 2.30 14.50 -18.52
C GLU A 160 1.64 13.17 -18.10
N LEU A 161 2.19 12.52 -17.06
CA LEU A 161 1.59 11.31 -16.49
C LEU A 161 0.19 11.59 -15.93
N GLN A 162 0.00 12.72 -15.23
CA GLN A 162 -1.31 13.14 -14.71
C GLN A 162 -2.33 13.36 -15.84
N GLN A 163 -1.91 13.84 -17.00
CA GLN A 163 -2.79 14.04 -18.15
C GLN A 163 -3.15 12.72 -18.87
N ARG A 164 -2.34 11.67 -18.70
CA ARG A 164 -2.47 10.39 -19.41
C ARG A 164 -3.05 9.26 -18.54
N LEU A 165 -3.12 9.41 -17.22
CA LEU A 165 -3.66 8.40 -16.31
C LEU A 165 -5.08 8.71 -15.86
N LEU A 166 -5.93 7.68 -15.85
CA LEU A 166 -7.26 7.72 -15.28
C LEU A 166 -7.40 6.64 -14.21
N LEU A 167 -7.87 7.03 -13.03
CA LEU A 167 -8.20 6.10 -11.96
C LEU A 167 -9.69 5.80 -11.95
N PHE A 168 -10.05 4.51 -12.04
CA PHE A 168 -11.44 4.07 -12.04
C PHE A 168 -11.71 3.09 -10.88
N PHE A 169 -12.60 3.48 -9.97
CA PHE A 169 -13.03 2.59 -8.89
C PHE A 169 -14.16 1.68 -9.38
N THR A 170 -13.89 0.37 -9.44
CA THR A 170 -14.83 -0.63 -9.98
C THR A 170 -15.97 -0.98 -9.01
N GLY A 171 -15.86 -0.61 -7.73
CA GLY A 171 -16.81 -0.98 -6.69
C GLY A 171 -16.65 -2.41 -6.14
N GLU A 172 -15.80 -3.23 -6.77
CA GLU A 172 -15.52 -4.60 -6.32
C GLU A 172 -14.39 -4.59 -5.29
N ALA A 173 -14.73 -4.80 -4.01
CA ALA A 173 -13.73 -4.99 -2.96
C ALA A 173 -13.04 -6.35 -3.14
N ARG A 174 -11.69 -6.36 -3.13
CA ARG A 174 -10.91 -7.60 -3.21
C ARG A 174 -10.28 -7.92 -1.87
N PHE A 175 -10.44 -9.17 -1.44
CA PHE A 175 -9.67 -9.72 -0.33
C PHE A 175 -8.37 -10.30 -0.87
N SER A 176 -7.32 -9.47 -0.98
CA SER A 176 -6.02 -9.85 -1.58
C SER A 176 -5.21 -10.84 -0.74
N GLY A 177 -5.58 -11.06 0.53
CA GLY A 177 -4.79 -11.84 1.47
C GLY A 177 -4.63 -13.33 1.08
N ALA A 178 -5.72 -13.98 0.69
CA ALA A 178 -5.69 -15.39 0.30
C ALA A 178 -4.85 -15.62 -0.97
N THR A 179 -5.08 -14.80 -2.01
CA THR A 179 -4.34 -14.88 -3.27
C THR A 179 -2.83 -14.64 -3.08
N ASN A 180 -2.46 -13.65 -2.27
CA ASN A 180 -1.04 -13.37 -1.95
C ASN A 180 -0.35 -14.54 -1.24
N TRP A 181 -1.07 -15.18 -0.31
CA TRP A 181 -0.54 -16.33 0.42
C TRP A 181 -0.29 -17.52 -0.50
N ASP A 182 -1.20 -17.81 -1.43
CA ASP A 182 -1.04 -18.91 -2.37
C ASP A 182 0.11 -18.67 -3.35
N MET A 183 0.28 -17.44 -3.86
CA MET A 183 1.46 -17.07 -4.65
C MET A 183 2.76 -17.27 -3.88
N LEU A 184 2.79 -16.90 -2.59
CA LEU A 184 3.97 -17.07 -1.74
C LEU A 184 4.30 -18.54 -1.51
N LYS A 185 3.30 -19.40 -1.27
CA LYS A 185 3.52 -20.85 -1.15
C LYS A 185 4.12 -21.43 -2.42
N MET A 186 3.53 -21.13 -3.58
CA MET A 186 4.03 -21.62 -4.87
C MET A 186 5.48 -21.21 -5.11
N TYR A 187 5.84 -19.99 -4.73
CA TYR A 187 7.23 -19.52 -4.78
C TYR A 187 8.15 -20.33 -3.86
N ILE A 188 7.74 -20.58 -2.61
CA ILE A 188 8.51 -21.37 -1.64
C ILE A 188 8.68 -22.82 -2.10
N ASP A 189 7.63 -23.40 -2.67
CA ASP A 189 7.59 -24.77 -3.19
C ASP A 189 8.34 -24.91 -4.53
N GLN A 190 8.93 -23.81 -5.03
CA GLN A 190 9.68 -23.74 -6.29
C GLN A 190 8.86 -24.15 -7.52
N ASP A 191 7.57 -23.80 -7.53
CA ASP A 191 6.74 -23.96 -8.72
C ASP A 191 7.33 -23.17 -9.90
N ALA A 192 7.58 -23.85 -11.01
CA ALA A 192 8.27 -23.28 -12.16
C ALA A 192 7.48 -22.11 -12.78
N THR A 193 6.14 -22.20 -12.77
CA THR A 193 5.24 -21.19 -13.36
C THR A 193 5.24 -19.92 -12.51
N ALA A 194 5.09 -20.06 -11.19
CA ALA A 194 5.16 -18.93 -10.27
C ALA A 194 6.54 -18.26 -10.31
N LEU A 195 7.63 -19.04 -10.36
CA LEU A 195 8.99 -18.50 -10.45
C LEU A 195 9.22 -17.72 -11.74
N GLU A 196 8.78 -18.23 -12.89
CA GLU A 196 8.96 -17.51 -14.15
C GLU A 196 8.06 -16.26 -14.22
N SER A 197 6.83 -16.35 -13.73
CA SER A 197 5.91 -15.21 -13.66
C SER A 197 6.46 -14.09 -12.76
N MET A 198 7.02 -14.43 -11.59
CA MET A 198 7.69 -13.46 -10.72
C MET A 198 8.92 -12.83 -11.37
N LYS A 199 9.70 -13.60 -12.15
CA LYS A 199 10.82 -13.06 -12.95
C LYS A 199 10.32 -12.13 -14.05
N ALA A 200 9.22 -12.47 -14.73
CA ALA A 200 8.61 -11.65 -15.76
C ALA A 200 8.17 -10.30 -15.17
N ILE A 201 7.40 -10.31 -14.07
CA ILE A 201 7.00 -9.09 -13.35
C ILE A 201 8.21 -8.22 -13.01
N LYS A 202 9.30 -8.83 -12.51
CA LYS A 202 10.53 -8.08 -12.22
C LYS A 202 11.18 -7.49 -13.47
N ARG A 203 11.22 -8.22 -14.60
CA ARG A 203 11.76 -7.72 -15.88
C ARG A 203 10.91 -6.54 -16.38
N THR A 204 9.59 -6.63 -16.32
CA THR A 204 8.68 -5.55 -16.70
C THR A 204 8.87 -4.33 -15.79
N ALA A 205 9.01 -4.50 -14.48
CA ALA A 205 9.29 -3.40 -13.55
C ALA A 205 10.64 -2.70 -13.83
N LEU A 206 11.68 -3.46 -14.21
CA LEU A 206 12.96 -2.88 -14.64
C LEU A 206 12.79 -2.05 -15.91
N ALA A 207 12.06 -2.57 -16.90
CA ALA A 207 11.78 -1.85 -18.14
C ALA A 207 10.92 -0.60 -17.90
N MET A 208 9.94 -0.66 -16.99
CA MET A 208 9.13 0.52 -16.60
C MET A 208 9.99 1.61 -15.99
N ARG A 209 10.94 1.24 -15.12
CA ARG A 209 11.92 2.20 -14.59
C ARG A 209 12.72 2.85 -15.71
N GLU A 210 13.23 2.10 -16.68
CA GLU A 210 13.96 2.67 -17.81
C GLU A 210 13.07 3.58 -18.68
N ALA A 211 11.80 3.22 -18.90
CA ALA A 211 10.84 4.06 -19.62
C ALA A 211 10.66 5.42 -18.92
N PHE A 212 10.48 5.42 -17.59
CA PHE A 212 10.39 6.66 -16.81
C PHE A 212 11.69 7.48 -16.83
N ILE A 213 12.86 6.83 -16.75
CA ILE A 213 14.16 7.53 -16.85
C ILE A 213 14.33 8.25 -18.19
N ASN A 214 13.78 7.66 -19.26
CA ASN A 214 13.84 8.23 -20.60
C ASN A 214 12.62 9.12 -20.94
N ALA A 215 11.70 9.33 -20.00
CA ALA A 215 10.40 9.99 -20.21
C ALA A 215 9.58 9.40 -21.39
N ASP A 216 9.71 8.10 -21.64
CA ASP A 216 9.00 7.38 -22.70
C ASP A 216 7.69 6.79 -22.15
N LEU A 217 6.64 7.63 -22.13
CA LEU A 217 5.33 7.23 -21.59
C LEU A 217 4.56 6.28 -22.52
N ASP A 218 4.90 6.22 -23.80
CA ASP A 218 4.29 5.26 -24.73
C ASP A 218 4.86 3.86 -24.46
N ALA A 219 6.17 3.74 -24.26
CA ALA A 219 6.78 2.48 -23.79
C ALA A 219 6.24 2.06 -22.41
N PHE A 220 6.03 3.01 -21.50
CA PHE A 220 5.39 2.72 -20.21
C PHE A 220 3.98 2.12 -20.39
N ALA A 221 3.18 2.64 -21.32
CA ALA A 221 1.84 2.11 -21.60
C ALA A 221 1.91 0.66 -22.11
N ASP A 222 2.83 0.34 -23.02
CA ASP A 222 3.04 -1.03 -23.50
C ASP A 222 3.46 -1.98 -22.36
N LEU A 223 4.36 -1.52 -21.50
CA LEU A 223 4.83 -2.29 -20.34
C LEU A 223 3.74 -2.50 -19.29
N LEU A 224 2.82 -1.54 -19.12
CA LEU A 224 1.67 -1.70 -18.21
C LEU A 224 0.75 -2.82 -18.69
N ASN A 225 0.50 -2.91 -20.00
CA ASN A 225 -0.22 -4.05 -20.57
C ASN A 225 0.51 -5.39 -20.33
N GLU A 226 1.84 -5.43 -20.49
CA GLU A 226 2.63 -6.63 -20.24
C GLU A 226 2.55 -7.05 -18.76
N GLU A 227 2.63 -6.09 -17.84
CA GLU A 227 2.48 -6.30 -16.40
C GLU A 227 1.13 -6.93 -16.06
N TRP A 228 0.04 -6.40 -16.64
CA TRP A 228 -1.30 -6.94 -16.44
C TRP A 228 -1.41 -8.39 -16.88
N GLU A 229 -0.87 -8.75 -18.06
CA GLU A 229 -0.88 -10.13 -18.55
C GLU A 229 -0.02 -11.06 -17.68
N ASN A 230 1.15 -10.59 -17.24
CA ASN A 230 2.01 -11.33 -16.32
C ASN A 230 1.31 -11.61 -14.99
N ARG A 231 0.57 -10.62 -14.45
CA ARG A 231 -0.14 -10.76 -13.18
C ARG A 231 -1.35 -11.69 -13.29
N LYS A 232 -2.10 -11.64 -14.39
CA LYS A 232 -3.20 -12.59 -14.66
C LYS A 232 -2.73 -14.04 -14.73
N GLY A 233 -1.52 -14.27 -15.24
CA GLY A 233 -0.93 -15.61 -15.28
C GLY A 233 -0.50 -16.17 -13.93
N LEU A 234 -0.39 -15.32 -12.89
CA LEU A 234 0.21 -15.70 -11.61
C LEU A 234 -0.79 -16.29 -10.61
N ALA A 235 -2.06 -15.87 -10.64
CA ALA A 235 -3.08 -16.41 -9.75
C ALA A 235 -4.49 -16.27 -10.34
N GLU A 236 -5.33 -17.27 -10.07
CA GLU A 236 -6.77 -17.19 -10.35
C GLU A 236 -7.40 -16.05 -9.52
N GLY A 237 -8.31 -15.30 -10.13
CA GLY A 237 -9.02 -14.18 -9.47
C GLY A 237 -8.30 -12.83 -9.54
N VAL A 238 -7.18 -12.70 -10.26
CA VAL A 238 -6.54 -11.40 -10.53
C VAL A 238 -7.42 -10.49 -11.40
N THR A 239 -8.33 -11.04 -12.18
CA THR A 239 -9.33 -10.29 -12.96
C THR A 239 -10.71 -10.91 -12.81
N THR A 240 -11.74 -10.15 -13.14
CA THR A 240 -13.15 -10.60 -13.20
C THR A 240 -13.70 -10.30 -14.59
N GLU A 241 -14.77 -10.98 -15.00
CA GLU A 241 -15.44 -10.70 -16.28
C GLU A 241 -15.79 -9.21 -16.39
N ARG A 242 -16.28 -8.62 -15.29
CA ARG A 242 -16.59 -7.20 -15.20
C ARG A 242 -15.36 -6.30 -15.43
N ILE A 243 -14.21 -6.66 -14.87
CA ILE A 243 -12.97 -5.90 -15.06
C ILE A 243 -12.48 -6.01 -16.50
N GLU A 244 -12.52 -7.20 -17.10
CA GLU A 244 -12.16 -7.37 -18.52
C GLU A 244 -13.09 -6.59 -19.46
N GLU A 245 -14.40 -6.54 -19.19
CA GLU A 245 -15.36 -5.70 -19.93
C GLU A 245 -14.98 -4.21 -19.86
N LEU A 246 -14.67 -3.72 -18.66
CA LEU A 246 -14.30 -2.32 -18.44
C LEU A 246 -12.99 -1.98 -19.15
N MET A 247 -11.98 -2.87 -19.07
CA MET A 247 -10.71 -2.71 -19.77
C MET A 247 -10.88 -2.73 -21.29
N ALA A 248 -11.72 -3.63 -21.81
CA ALA A 248 -12.04 -3.68 -23.23
C ALA A 248 -12.75 -2.40 -23.71
N ALA A 249 -13.69 -1.89 -22.91
CA ALA A 249 -14.36 -0.62 -23.19
C ALA A 249 -13.39 0.57 -23.18
N ALA A 250 -12.47 0.64 -22.20
CA ALA A 250 -11.45 1.69 -22.14
C ALA A 250 -10.55 1.67 -23.39
N LYS A 251 -10.07 0.48 -23.79
CA LYS A 251 -9.26 0.29 -24.99
C LYS A 251 -10.01 0.69 -26.27
N ALA A 252 -11.28 0.29 -26.39
CA ALA A 252 -12.12 0.68 -27.52
C ALA A 252 -12.33 2.20 -27.63
N ASN A 253 -12.15 2.94 -26.54
CA ASN A 253 -12.25 4.41 -26.48
C ASN A 253 -10.89 5.12 -26.44
N GLY A 254 -9.80 4.42 -26.81
CA GLY A 254 -8.49 5.05 -27.03
C GLY A 254 -7.49 4.94 -25.88
N ALA A 255 -7.80 4.19 -24.81
CA ALA A 255 -6.79 3.88 -23.80
C ALA A 255 -5.67 3.02 -24.41
N LEU A 256 -4.41 3.44 -24.24
CA LEU A 256 -3.23 2.73 -24.71
C LEU A 256 -2.90 1.51 -23.85
N ALA A 257 -3.20 1.61 -22.55
CA ALA A 257 -2.96 0.58 -21.55
C ALA A 257 -4.18 0.38 -20.65
N ARG A 258 -4.19 -0.75 -19.95
CA ARG A 258 -5.23 -1.19 -19.01
C ARG A 258 -4.60 -1.54 -17.67
#